data_AF-A0A6P6V7S4-F1
#
_entry.id   AF-A0A6P6V7S4-F1
#
_cell.length_a   1.000
_cell.length_b   1.000
_cell.length_c   1.000
_cell.angle_alpha   90.00
_cell.angle_beta   90.00
_cell.angle_gamma   90.00
#
_symmetry.space_group_name_H-M   'P 1'
#
loop_
_entity.id
_entity.type
_entity.pdbx_description
1 polymer ?
#
loop_
_entity_poly.entity_id
_entity_poly.type
_entity_poly.pdbx_seq_one_letter_code
_entity_poly.pdbx_strand_id
1 'polypeptide(L)'
;MDPQLYKAAQSGDSDVIRRCADQLDSQLTPNQNTVLHILAQFCDSSYAVEQILGINQSLLCKQNAKGNTALHVAARNRYSGVVRALIDCAKNGEKPDKHNSEGWIKMLRLTNDNRDTALHLAVRTNCYDIVELLVKEDDELPQPRNKAGESPLYLAVERGYHDIVDLILGTCKSPSYHGPHFTTALHRAAMGNSLVRKYFQSGDCTCTECVKLLLGKLPNLTKEADRDGQTALHIAAKLGHQEVIKLLLSADKSVAYIRSCQVYSMTKSKTSKTALHVAVKYGHLNVVKEILSHCPDCWEMCNGDNQNILHLAVAKEQKQLLDFILDNVWASELINEGDLGGNTPLHLYAATKKLDGCNLISHIHADKNAFNFANFTPLDVVVQAPDQTERLNVIKGELERYGATRGFRRSGTRLKGKREEALYKSNQCNQLAKDSKRKDDTYLIVAALIVTVTFAAGFTVPGGYESSDGPNKGMAVLRNKPSFIVFVIADMIALAYASAAVFLQFKFSPSEVDCERWLWYSKSNTHWNIRVALMAMVTAFVSGLFAVLSSPLIKALVCYSGITSFLVFMGFFVIFTTEDYYFWLRNAGNRCKIILSLWCGRLRIAIVRFRSW
;
A
#
# COMPACT_ATOMS: atom_id res chain seq x y z
N MET A 1 -34.34 -21.48 16.97
CA MET A 1 -35.04 -22.15 15.86
C MET A 1 -35.28 -23.59 16.25
N ASP A 2 -36.49 -24.10 16.03
CA ASP A 2 -36.87 -25.48 16.28
C ASP A 2 -35.99 -26.45 15.47
N PRO A 3 -35.49 -27.56 16.06
CA PRO A 3 -34.64 -28.50 15.36
C PRO A 3 -35.29 -29.19 14.15
N GLN A 4 -36.60 -29.43 14.16
CA GLN A 4 -37.32 -30.02 13.03
C GLN A 4 -37.43 -29.01 11.89
N LEU A 5 -37.78 -27.75 12.19
CA LEU A 5 -37.81 -26.69 11.18
C LEU A 5 -36.42 -26.46 10.57
N TYR A 6 -35.37 -26.49 11.38
CA TYR A 6 -34.00 -26.35 10.90
C TYR A 6 -33.62 -27.50 9.96
N LYS A 7 -33.89 -28.76 10.33
CA LYS A 7 -33.63 -29.93 9.47
C LYS A 7 -34.46 -29.90 8.19
N ALA A 8 -35.73 -29.51 8.28
CA ALA A 8 -36.60 -29.37 7.12
C ALA A 8 -36.08 -28.30 6.14
N ALA A 9 -35.60 -27.16 6.64
CA ALA A 9 -34.94 -26.15 5.81
C ALA A 9 -33.63 -26.66 5.19
N GLN A 10 -32.87 -27.52 5.88
CA GLN A 10 -31.67 -28.13 5.33
C GLN A 10 -31.96 -29.13 4.19
N SER A 11 -33.06 -29.89 4.29
CA SER A 11 -33.45 -30.89 3.29
C SER A 11 -34.40 -30.36 2.22
N GLY A 12 -34.95 -29.15 2.39
CA GLY A 12 -36.00 -28.60 1.53
C GLY A 12 -37.37 -29.26 1.72
N ASP A 13 -37.64 -29.85 2.89
CA ASP A 13 -38.92 -30.51 3.20
C ASP A 13 -40.01 -29.45 3.47
N SER A 14 -40.78 -29.17 2.42
CA SER A 14 -41.83 -28.15 2.43
C SER A 14 -43.04 -28.51 3.30
N ASP A 15 -43.31 -29.80 3.55
CA ASP A 15 -44.46 -30.23 4.35
C ASP A 15 -44.25 -29.88 5.82
N VAL A 16 -43.05 -30.12 6.34
CA VAL A 16 -42.68 -29.75 7.71
C VAL A 16 -42.62 -28.23 7.87
N ILE A 17 -42.09 -27.52 6.87
CA ILE A 17 -42.06 -26.04 6.88
C ILE A 17 -43.48 -25.46 6.96
N ARG A 18 -44.43 -26.03 6.18
CA ARG A 18 -45.84 -25.58 6.19
C ARG A 18 -46.51 -25.81 7.54
N ARG A 19 -46.18 -26.89 8.26
CA ARG A 19 -46.69 -27.13 9.62
C ARG A 19 -46.20 -26.10 10.64
N CYS A 20 -45.09 -25.41 10.36
CA CYS A 20 -44.52 -24.37 11.21
C CYS A 20 -44.82 -22.93 10.71
N ALA A 21 -45.79 -22.75 9.82
CA ALA A 21 -46.10 -21.49 9.14
C ALA A 21 -46.23 -20.28 10.09
N ASP A 22 -46.91 -20.45 11.23
CA ASP A 22 -47.25 -19.36 12.14
C ASP A 22 -46.04 -18.77 12.89
N GLN A 23 -44.88 -19.44 12.86
CA GLN A 23 -43.71 -19.07 13.68
C GLN A 23 -42.44 -18.82 12.86
N LEU A 24 -42.52 -18.75 11.53
CA LEU A 24 -41.33 -18.64 10.68
C LEU A 24 -40.49 -17.37 10.94
N ASP A 25 -41.13 -16.26 11.32
CA ASP A 25 -40.45 -14.98 11.62
C ASP A 25 -39.78 -14.95 12.99
N SER A 26 -40.38 -15.60 14.00
CA SER A 26 -39.87 -15.59 15.38
C SER A 26 -38.75 -16.60 15.59
N GLN A 27 -38.70 -17.64 14.75
CA GLN A 27 -37.71 -18.70 14.87
C GLN A 27 -36.40 -18.38 14.17
N LEU A 28 -35.49 -17.75 14.91
CA LEU A 28 -34.15 -17.41 14.44
C LEU A 28 -33.09 -18.33 15.04
N THR A 29 -31.98 -18.51 14.32
CA THR A 29 -30.75 -19.12 14.87
C THR A 29 -29.94 -18.10 15.69
N PRO A 30 -28.92 -18.50 16.46
CA PRO A 30 -28.09 -17.54 17.21
C PRO A 30 -27.44 -16.44 16.36
N ASN A 31 -27.18 -16.72 15.07
CA ASN A 31 -26.66 -15.75 14.11
C ASN A 31 -27.78 -14.99 13.36
N GLN A 32 -29.00 -14.99 13.89
CA GLN A 32 -30.17 -14.35 13.29
C GLN A 32 -30.54 -14.88 11.89
N ASN A 33 -30.15 -16.11 11.54
CA ASN A 33 -30.61 -16.72 10.28
C ASN A 33 -32.08 -17.14 10.41
N THR A 34 -32.89 -16.74 9.44
CA THR A 34 -34.26 -17.21 9.22
C THR A 34 -34.27 -18.59 8.53
N VAL A 35 -35.43 -19.23 8.45
CA VAL A 35 -35.61 -20.49 7.69
C VAL A 35 -35.10 -20.37 6.24
N LEU A 36 -35.31 -19.22 5.61
CA LEU A 36 -34.92 -18.94 4.23
C LEU A 36 -33.39 -18.84 4.06
N HIS A 37 -32.69 -18.32 5.06
CA HIS A 37 -31.22 -18.32 5.07
C HIS A 37 -30.65 -19.74 5.18
N ILE A 38 -31.28 -20.61 5.98
CA ILE A 38 -30.85 -22.01 6.13
C ILE A 38 -31.10 -22.77 4.83
N LEU A 39 -32.26 -22.60 4.21
CA LEU A 39 -32.55 -23.18 2.89
C LEU A 39 -31.51 -22.74 1.86
N ALA A 40 -31.31 -21.42 1.70
CA ALA A 40 -30.30 -20.84 0.81
C ALA A 40 -28.86 -21.26 1.13
N GLN A 41 -28.61 -21.80 2.33
CA GLN A 41 -27.31 -22.30 2.74
C GLN A 41 -27.07 -23.75 2.34
N PHE A 42 -28.09 -24.61 2.38
CA PHE A 42 -27.91 -26.06 2.31
C PHE A 42 -28.64 -26.75 1.16
N CYS A 43 -29.67 -26.12 0.55
CA CYS A 43 -30.52 -26.78 -0.44
C CYS A 43 -30.93 -25.82 -1.56
N ASP A 44 -30.68 -26.21 -2.81
CA ASP A 44 -31.13 -25.47 -4.01
C ASP A 44 -32.58 -25.85 -4.40
N SER A 45 -33.53 -25.65 -3.50
CA SER A 45 -34.96 -25.97 -3.75
C SER A 45 -35.78 -24.70 -3.99
N SER A 46 -36.09 -24.43 -5.27
CA SER A 46 -36.99 -23.34 -5.67
C SER A 46 -38.40 -23.51 -5.08
N TYR A 47 -38.91 -24.74 -5.08
CA TYR A 47 -40.24 -25.05 -4.53
C TYR A 47 -40.35 -24.69 -3.05
N ALA A 48 -39.34 -25.04 -2.23
CA ALA A 48 -39.35 -24.69 -0.82
C ALA A 48 -39.29 -23.17 -0.59
N VAL A 49 -38.56 -22.42 -1.43
CA VAL A 49 -38.56 -20.95 -1.41
C VAL A 49 -39.97 -20.40 -1.66
N GLU A 50 -40.63 -20.87 -2.71
CA GLU A 50 -41.99 -20.43 -3.08
C GLU A 50 -43.00 -20.72 -1.97
N GLN A 51 -42.90 -21.89 -1.33
CA GLN A 51 -43.77 -22.23 -0.20
C GLN A 51 -43.53 -21.32 1.02
N ILE A 52 -42.26 -21.05 1.37
CA ILE A 52 -41.92 -20.17 2.50
C ILE A 52 -42.42 -18.75 2.24
N LEU A 53 -42.15 -18.20 1.05
CA LEU A 53 -42.50 -16.82 0.72
C LEU A 53 -44.00 -16.65 0.46
N GLY A 54 -44.67 -17.69 -0.06
CA GLY A 54 -46.14 -17.73 -0.16
C GLY A 54 -46.83 -17.65 1.20
N ILE A 55 -46.19 -18.16 2.26
CA ILE A 55 -46.66 -18.00 3.65
C ILE A 55 -46.27 -16.63 4.20
N ASN A 56 -45.01 -16.23 4.04
CA ASN A 56 -44.50 -14.99 4.63
C ASN A 56 -43.47 -14.28 3.74
N GLN A 57 -43.96 -13.29 3.00
CA GLN A 57 -43.14 -12.45 2.11
C GLN A 57 -42.14 -11.55 2.86
N SER A 58 -42.37 -11.25 4.14
CA SER A 58 -41.53 -10.31 4.90
C SER A 58 -40.10 -10.84 5.11
N LEU A 59 -39.91 -12.15 5.01
CA LEU A 59 -38.62 -12.84 5.13
C LEU A 59 -37.64 -12.51 4.01
N LEU A 60 -38.12 -12.05 2.85
CA LEU A 60 -37.33 -11.80 1.65
C LEU A 60 -36.17 -10.81 1.90
N CYS A 61 -36.45 -9.73 2.63
CA CYS A 61 -35.49 -8.65 2.91
C CYS A 61 -34.86 -8.74 4.31
N LYS A 62 -35.16 -9.80 5.08
CA LYS A 62 -34.57 -9.97 6.42
C LYS A 62 -33.08 -10.24 6.30
N GLN A 63 -32.30 -9.56 7.14
CA GLN A 63 -30.85 -9.73 7.21
C GLN A 63 -30.48 -10.50 8.47
N ASN A 64 -29.52 -11.42 8.34
CA ASN A 64 -28.93 -12.11 9.49
C ASN A 64 -27.93 -11.21 10.25
N ALA A 65 -27.25 -11.76 11.26
CA ALA A 65 -26.33 -11.00 12.11
C ALA A 65 -25.09 -10.45 11.38
N LYS A 66 -24.88 -10.84 10.12
CA LYS A 66 -23.79 -10.34 9.25
C LYS A 66 -24.32 -9.43 8.12
N GLY A 67 -25.59 -9.01 8.21
CA GLY A 67 -26.25 -8.22 7.17
C GLY A 67 -26.63 -9.01 5.90
N ASN A 68 -26.39 -10.32 5.84
CA ASN A 68 -26.72 -11.09 4.63
C ASN A 68 -28.22 -11.34 4.57
N THR A 69 -28.82 -11.18 3.40
CA THR A 69 -30.16 -11.71 3.08
C THR A 69 -30.05 -13.16 2.58
N ALA A 70 -31.18 -13.85 2.41
CA ALA A 70 -31.19 -15.17 1.79
C ALA A 70 -30.59 -15.14 0.37
N LEU A 71 -30.79 -14.06 -0.39
CA LEU A 71 -30.19 -13.88 -1.72
C LEU A 71 -28.65 -13.87 -1.67
N HIS A 72 -28.07 -13.18 -0.68
CA HIS A 72 -26.62 -13.19 -0.47
C HIS A 72 -26.09 -14.61 -0.19
N VAL A 73 -26.81 -15.36 0.65
CA VAL A 73 -26.42 -16.73 1.01
C VAL A 73 -26.54 -17.67 -0.20
N ALA A 74 -27.62 -17.57 -0.97
CA ALA A 74 -27.83 -18.37 -2.18
C ALA A 74 -26.76 -18.08 -3.24
N ALA A 75 -26.47 -16.80 -3.50
CA ALA A 75 -25.42 -16.38 -4.44
C ALA A 75 -24.04 -16.91 -4.03
N ARG A 76 -23.72 -16.88 -2.73
CA ARG A 76 -22.47 -17.43 -2.19
C ARG A 76 -22.37 -18.95 -2.32
N ASN A 77 -23.48 -19.68 -2.24
CA ASN A 77 -23.50 -21.13 -2.37
C ASN A 77 -23.77 -21.63 -3.79
N ARG A 78 -23.89 -20.71 -4.77
CA ARG A 78 -24.10 -21.02 -6.19
C ARG A 78 -25.43 -21.73 -6.48
N TYR A 79 -26.46 -21.42 -5.68
CA TYR A 79 -27.80 -22.00 -5.83
C TYR A 79 -28.67 -21.15 -6.73
N SER A 80 -28.53 -21.37 -8.04
CA SER A 80 -29.25 -20.59 -9.07
C SER A 80 -30.76 -20.78 -9.02
N GLY A 81 -31.25 -21.96 -8.62
CA GLY A 81 -32.68 -22.24 -8.51
C GLY A 81 -33.32 -21.39 -7.40
N VAL A 82 -32.69 -21.35 -6.24
CA VAL A 82 -33.08 -20.49 -5.11
C VAL A 82 -32.97 -19.02 -5.47
N VAL A 83 -31.88 -18.57 -6.12
CA VAL A 83 -31.75 -17.17 -6.55
C VAL A 83 -32.90 -16.77 -7.48
N ARG A 84 -33.22 -17.60 -8.48
CA ARG A 84 -34.31 -17.35 -9.42
C ARG A 84 -35.65 -17.27 -8.69
N ALA A 85 -35.97 -18.26 -7.85
CA ALA A 85 -37.20 -18.29 -7.07
C ALA A 85 -37.35 -17.07 -6.15
N LEU A 86 -36.27 -16.63 -5.49
CA LEU A 86 -36.28 -15.44 -4.65
C LEU A 86 -36.65 -14.17 -5.46
N ILE A 87 -36.13 -14.03 -6.68
CA ILE A 87 -36.45 -12.89 -7.56
C ILE A 87 -37.89 -12.98 -8.08
N ASP A 88 -38.31 -14.16 -8.53
CA ASP A 88 -39.66 -14.37 -9.07
C ASP A 88 -40.72 -14.12 -7.99
N CYS A 89 -40.52 -14.64 -6.78
CA CYS A 89 -41.39 -14.34 -5.64
C CYS A 89 -41.37 -12.85 -5.26
N ALA A 90 -40.23 -12.16 -5.39
CA ALA A 90 -40.14 -10.72 -5.12
C ALA A 90 -41.00 -9.91 -6.10
N LYS A 91 -40.94 -10.24 -7.39
CA LYS A 91 -41.73 -9.61 -8.44
C LYS A 91 -43.23 -9.87 -8.27
N ASN A 92 -43.60 -11.10 -7.94
CA ASN A 92 -45.01 -11.50 -7.77
C ASN A 92 -45.66 -10.91 -6.51
N GLY A 93 -44.86 -10.55 -5.50
CA GLY A 93 -45.35 -9.95 -4.25
C GLY A 93 -45.70 -8.46 -4.34
N GLU A 94 -45.35 -7.79 -5.43
CA GLU A 94 -45.69 -6.38 -5.64
C GLU A 94 -47.11 -6.24 -6.20
N LYS A 95 -48.00 -5.63 -5.42
CA LYS A 95 -49.26 -5.10 -5.98
C LYS A 95 -48.89 -3.92 -6.90
N PRO A 96 -49.45 -3.84 -8.12
CA PRO A 96 -49.12 -2.78 -9.07
C PRO A 96 -49.78 -1.46 -8.67
N ASP A 97 -49.31 -0.87 -7.57
CA ASP A 97 -49.59 0.53 -7.24
C ASP A 97 -48.58 1.38 -8.01
N LYS A 98 -49.08 2.38 -8.75
CA LYS A 98 -48.34 3.28 -9.68
C LYS A 98 -47.10 3.99 -9.09
N HIS A 99 -46.80 3.83 -7.81
CA HIS A 99 -45.70 4.47 -7.09
C HIS A 99 -44.71 3.50 -6.41
N ASN A 100 -44.88 2.17 -6.50
CA ASN A 100 -44.08 1.19 -5.74
C ASN A 100 -43.40 0.09 -6.59
N SER A 101 -43.23 0.33 -7.90
CA SER A 101 -42.71 -0.65 -8.89
C SER A 101 -41.21 -0.99 -8.80
N GLU A 102 -40.57 -0.77 -7.64
CA GLU A 102 -39.11 -0.89 -7.46
C GLU A 102 -38.70 -1.64 -6.17
N GLY A 103 -39.63 -2.29 -5.46
CA GLY A 103 -39.35 -2.99 -4.21
C GLY A 103 -38.40 -4.20 -4.36
N TRP A 104 -38.56 -4.99 -5.42
CA TRP A 104 -37.66 -6.10 -5.74
C TRP A 104 -36.28 -5.61 -6.20
N ILE A 105 -36.19 -4.49 -6.91
CA ILE A 105 -34.92 -3.83 -7.27
C ILE A 105 -34.20 -3.40 -5.98
N LYS A 106 -34.92 -2.79 -5.04
CA LYS A 106 -34.37 -2.44 -3.73
C LYS A 106 -33.83 -3.65 -2.98
N MET A 107 -34.48 -4.81 -3.10
CA MET A 107 -34.02 -6.08 -2.52
C MET A 107 -32.71 -6.56 -3.15
N LEU A 108 -32.56 -6.50 -4.48
CA LEU A 108 -31.32 -6.86 -5.18
C LEU A 108 -30.14 -5.98 -4.74
N ARG A 109 -30.41 -4.69 -4.50
CA ARG A 109 -29.41 -3.68 -4.10
C ARG A 109 -29.10 -3.70 -2.60
N LEU A 110 -29.74 -4.54 -1.79
CA LEU A 110 -29.38 -4.68 -0.37
C LEU A 110 -27.93 -5.13 -0.23
N THR A 111 -27.27 -4.63 0.80
CA THR A 111 -25.88 -4.97 1.07
C THR A 111 -25.71 -5.54 2.45
N ASN A 112 -24.75 -6.45 2.60
CA ASN A 112 -24.37 -6.99 3.89
C ASN A 112 -23.45 -6.05 4.68
N ASP A 113 -22.96 -6.49 5.84
CA ASP A 113 -22.08 -5.67 6.67
C ASP A 113 -20.79 -5.26 5.95
N ASN A 114 -20.35 -5.99 4.93
CA ASN A 114 -19.19 -5.63 4.10
C ASN A 114 -19.53 -4.70 2.93
N ARG A 115 -20.78 -4.22 2.84
CA ARG A 115 -21.34 -3.54 1.67
C ARG A 115 -21.28 -4.38 0.38
N ASP A 116 -21.17 -5.70 0.50
CA ASP A 116 -21.29 -6.58 -0.66
C ASP A 116 -22.77 -6.74 -1.00
N THR A 117 -23.12 -6.64 -2.29
CA THR A 117 -24.40 -7.12 -2.83
C THR A 117 -24.33 -8.62 -3.12
N ALA A 118 -25.47 -9.24 -3.41
CA ALA A 118 -25.50 -10.63 -3.88
C ALA A 118 -24.62 -10.84 -5.13
N LEU A 119 -24.54 -9.84 -6.01
CA LEU A 119 -23.69 -9.86 -7.20
C LEU A 119 -22.19 -9.95 -6.85
N HIS A 120 -21.71 -9.22 -5.83
CA HIS A 120 -20.31 -9.35 -5.37
C HIS A 120 -19.99 -10.79 -4.96
N LEU A 121 -20.92 -11.48 -4.28
CA LEU A 121 -20.75 -12.85 -3.84
C LEU A 121 -20.81 -13.86 -5.00
N ALA A 122 -21.70 -13.64 -5.97
CA ALA A 122 -21.79 -14.43 -7.19
C ALA A 122 -20.49 -14.34 -8.02
N VAL A 123 -19.94 -13.14 -8.18
CA VAL A 123 -18.66 -12.93 -8.87
C VAL A 123 -17.52 -13.61 -8.12
N ARG A 124 -17.43 -13.48 -6.78
CA ARG A 124 -16.37 -14.14 -6.00
C ARG A 124 -16.36 -15.66 -6.14
N THR A 125 -17.53 -16.25 -6.34
CA THR A 125 -17.73 -17.70 -6.45
C THR A 125 -17.70 -18.21 -7.89
N ASN A 126 -17.41 -17.34 -8.87
CA ASN A 126 -17.39 -17.65 -10.31
C ASN A 126 -18.69 -18.28 -10.81
N CYS A 127 -19.84 -17.78 -10.35
CA CYS A 127 -21.13 -18.33 -10.73
C CYS A 127 -21.75 -17.53 -11.88
N TYR A 128 -21.37 -17.86 -13.12
CA TYR A 128 -21.81 -17.17 -14.33
C TYR A 128 -23.34 -17.02 -14.40
N ASP A 129 -24.08 -18.11 -14.19
CA ASP A 129 -25.55 -18.13 -14.31
C ASP A 129 -26.23 -17.15 -13.35
N ILE A 130 -25.70 -17.02 -12.14
CA ILE A 130 -26.23 -16.09 -11.13
C ILE A 130 -25.84 -14.66 -11.47
N VAL A 131 -24.62 -14.43 -11.97
CA VAL A 131 -24.20 -13.10 -12.44
C VAL A 131 -25.08 -12.66 -13.61
N GLU A 132 -25.30 -13.53 -14.60
CA GLU A 132 -26.12 -13.24 -15.78
C GLU A 132 -27.54 -12.90 -15.36
N LEU A 133 -28.12 -13.72 -14.50
CA LEU A 133 -29.47 -13.49 -13.98
C LEU A 133 -29.55 -12.17 -13.21
N LEU A 134 -28.66 -11.89 -12.26
CA LEU A 134 -28.71 -10.66 -11.46
C LEU A 134 -28.47 -9.39 -12.30
N VAL A 135 -27.57 -9.45 -13.29
CA VAL A 135 -27.22 -8.30 -14.13
C VAL A 135 -28.30 -8.00 -15.17
N LYS A 136 -29.01 -9.03 -15.67
CA LYS A 136 -30.19 -8.82 -16.55
C LYS A 136 -31.36 -8.18 -15.82
N GLU A 137 -31.48 -8.44 -14.52
CA GLU A 137 -32.57 -7.94 -13.69
C GLU A 137 -32.37 -6.47 -13.26
N ASP A 138 -31.13 -6.05 -13.02
CA ASP A 138 -30.81 -4.66 -12.66
C ASP A 138 -29.44 -4.24 -13.23
N ASP A 139 -29.46 -3.37 -14.23
CA ASP A 139 -28.26 -2.92 -14.95
C ASP A 139 -27.37 -1.98 -14.11
N GLU A 140 -27.89 -1.39 -13.02
CA GLU A 140 -27.11 -0.57 -12.08
C GLU A 140 -26.49 -1.40 -10.94
N LEU A 141 -26.83 -2.68 -10.81
CA LEU A 141 -26.34 -3.54 -9.74
C LEU A 141 -24.80 -3.68 -9.68
N PRO A 142 -24.05 -3.53 -10.79
CA PRO A 142 -22.58 -3.50 -10.74
C PRO A 142 -21.95 -2.14 -10.36
N GLN A 143 -22.74 -1.10 -10.09
CA GLN A 143 -22.21 0.21 -9.69
C GLN A 143 -21.72 0.29 -8.23
N PRO A 144 -22.42 -0.26 -7.23
CA PRO A 144 -22.03 -0.14 -5.82
C PRO A 144 -20.66 -0.76 -5.57
N ARG A 145 -19.90 -0.11 -4.67
CA ARG A 145 -18.60 -0.60 -4.18
C ARG A 145 -18.77 -1.12 -2.76
N ASN A 146 -18.11 -2.23 -2.48
CA ASN A 146 -18.07 -2.77 -1.13
C ASN A 146 -17.18 -1.94 -0.19
N LYS A 147 -17.04 -2.36 1.07
CA LYS A 147 -16.21 -1.68 2.09
C LYS A 147 -14.73 -1.62 1.70
N ALA A 148 -14.22 -2.57 0.93
CA ALA A 148 -12.86 -2.55 0.40
C ALA A 148 -12.71 -1.58 -0.80
N GLY A 149 -13.81 -1.05 -1.31
CA GLY A 149 -13.84 -0.18 -2.48
C GLY A 149 -13.79 -0.95 -3.79
N GLU A 150 -14.10 -2.24 -3.79
CA GLU A 150 -14.13 -3.11 -4.97
C GLU A 150 -15.52 -3.06 -5.61
N SER A 151 -15.58 -2.91 -6.93
CA SER A 151 -16.79 -3.19 -7.71
C SER A 151 -16.85 -4.65 -8.16
N PRO A 152 -18.03 -5.17 -8.55
CA PRO A 152 -18.15 -6.52 -9.12
C PRO A 152 -17.26 -6.72 -10.36
N LEU A 153 -17.17 -5.72 -11.25
CA LEU A 153 -16.28 -5.78 -12.41
C LEU A 153 -14.80 -5.85 -11.99
N TYR A 154 -14.39 -5.06 -10.99
CA TYR A 154 -13.01 -5.13 -10.46
C TYR A 154 -12.70 -6.53 -9.91
N LEU A 155 -13.62 -7.12 -9.14
CA LEU A 155 -13.46 -8.47 -8.56
C LEU A 155 -13.35 -9.55 -9.64
N ALA A 156 -14.12 -9.45 -10.72
CA ALA A 156 -14.04 -10.38 -11.84
C ALA A 156 -12.66 -10.32 -12.51
N VAL A 157 -12.15 -9.11 -12.75
CA VAL A 157 -10.81 -8.90 -13.31
C VAL A 157 -9.71 -9.35 -12.37
N GLU A 158 -9.83 -9.06 -11.06
CA GLU A 158 -8.88 -9.50 -10.04
C GLU A 158 -8.70 -11.03 -10.03
N ARG A 159 -9.81 -11.75 -10.23
CA ARG A 159 -9.83 -13.22 -10.25
C ARG A 159 -9.55 -13.82 -11.62
N GLY A 160 -9.55 -13.02 -12.68
CA GLY A 160 -9.31 -13.46 -14.05
C GLY A 160 -10.50 -14.15 -14.71
N TYR A 161 -11.73 -13.86 -14.26
CA TYR A 161 -12.95 -14.44 -14.82
C TYR A 161 -13.40 -13.66 -16.05
N HIS A 162 -12.71 -13.84 -17.18
CA HIS A 162 -12.95 -13.08 -18.43
C HIS A 162 -14.40 -13.20 -18.94
N ASP A 163 -15.05 -14.36 -18.79
CA ASP A 163 -16.44 -14.55 -19.22
C ASP A 163 -17.41 -13.69 -18.42
N ILE A 164 -17.16 -13.54 -17.11
CA ILE A 164 -17.92 -12.65 -16.24
C ILE A 164 -17.62 -11.18 -16.56
N VAL A 165 -16.37 -10.86 -16.92
CA VAL A 165 -15.99 -9.51 -17.36
C VAL A 165 -16.75 -9.13 -18.63
N ASP A 166 -16.75 -10.00 -19.65
CA ASP A 166 -17.45 -9.77 -20.91
C ASP A 166 -18.97 -9.67 -20.69
N LEU A 167 -19.54 -10.55 -19.87
CA LEU A 167 -20.96 -10.51 -19.49
C LEU A 167 -21.36 -9.17 -18.84
N ILE A 168 -20.59 -8.71 -17.84
CA ILE A 168 -20.88 -7.44 -17.15
C ILE A 168 -20.73 -6.26 -18.11
N LEU A 169 -19.67 -6.22 -18.93
CA LEU A 169 -19.42 -5.15 -19.89
C LEU A 169 -20.39 -5.15 -21.09
N GLY A 170 -20.94 -6.32 -21.44
CA GLY A 170 -21.90 -6.49 -22.53
C GLY A 170 -23.33 -6.17 -22.12
N THR A 171 -23.69 -6.42 -20.86
CA THR A 171 -25.07 -6.27 -20.37
C THR A 171 -25.30 -4.91 -19.70
N CYS A 172 -24.30 -4.34 -19.01
CA CYS A 172 -24.46 -3.08 -18.28
C CYS A 172 -24.04 -1.86 -19.10
N LYS A 173 -24.85 -0.79 -19.03
CA LYS A 173 -24.54 0.49 -19.69
C LYS A 173 -23.33 1.20 -19.06
N SER A 174 -23.21 1.16 -17.73
CA SER A 174 -22.18 1.92 -16.99
C SER A 174 -21.70 1.19 -15.72
N PRO A 175 -21.05 0.00 -15.84
CA PRO A 175 -20.55 -0.71 -14.68
C PRO A 175 -19.44 0.10 -13.98
N SER A 176 -19.43 0.08 -12.64
CA SER A 176 -18.31 0.65 -11.88
C SER A 176 -17.07 -0.21 -12.09
N TYR A 177 -15.95 0.43 -12.41
CA TYR A 177 -14.66 -0.23 -12.63
C TYR A 177 -13.65 0.04 -11.51
N HIS A 178 -14.08 0.67 -10.42
CA HIS A 178 -13.18 1.07 -9.34
C HIS A 178 -12.86 -0.06 -8.37
N GLY A 179 -11.60 -0.08 -7.93
CA GLY A 179 -11.06 -0.97 -6.92
C GLY A 179 -10.51 -0.24 -5.69
N PRO A 180 -9.87 -0.96 -4.76
CA PRO A 180 -9.20 -0.37 -3.61
C PRO A 180 -8.13 0.65 -4.02
N HIS A 181 -7.85 1.61 -3.14
CA HIS A 181 -6.78 2.60 -3.32
C HIS A 181 -6.84 3.39 -4.65
N PHE A 182 -8.04 3.71 -5.14
CA PHE A 182 -8.25 4.42 -6.41
C PHE A 182 -7.75 3.67 -7.64
N THR A 183 -7.48 2.37 -7.53
CA THR A 183 -7.17 1.54 -8.70
C THR A 183 -8.43 1.34 -9.54
N THR A 184 -8.24 1.09 -10.84
CA THR A 184 -9.32 0.67 -11.74
C THR A 184 -9.16 -0.81 -12.10
N ALA A 185 -10.20 -1.39 -12.69
CA ALA A 185 -10.15 -2.74 -13.25
C ALA A 185 -8.99 -2.89 -14.26
N LEU A 186 -8.70 -1.86 -15.06
CA LEU A 186 -7.58 -1.86 -16.00
C LEU A 186 -6.22 -1.87 -15.28
N HIS A 187 -6.06 -1.14 -14.17
CA HIS A 187 -4.86 -1.25 -13.34
C HIS A 187 -4.66 -2.68 -12.86
N ARG A 188 -5.72 -3.32 -12.35
CA ARG A 188 -5.65 -4.70 -11.87
C ARG A 188 -5.33 -5.70 -12.99
N ALA A 189 -5.92 -5.52 -14.18
CA ALA A 189 -5.60 -6.32 -15.35
C ALA A 189 -4.12 -6.16 -15.74
N ALA A 190 -3.59 -4.93 -15.73
CA ALA A 190 -2.19 -4.65 -16.03
C ALA A 190 -1.21 -5.21 -14.98
N MET A 191 -1.62 -5.27 -13.70
CA MET A 191 -0.84 -5.92 -12.64
C MET A 191 -0.65 -7.42 -12.86
N GLY A 192 -1.54 -8.06 -13.62
CA GLY A 192 -1.57 -9.51 -13.75
C GLY A 192 -2.16 -10.21 -12.51
N ASN A 193 -2.49 -11.49 -12.66
CA ASN A 193 -3.02 -12.32 -11.60
C ASN A 193 -1.91 -13.21 -11.03
N SER A 194 -1.34 -12.78 -9.90
CA SER A 194 -0.32 -13.55 -9.18
C SER A 194 -0.82 -14.94 -8.73
N LEU A 195 -2.14 -15.09 -8.48
CA LEU A 195 -2.74 -16.36 -8.05
C LEU A 195 -2.78 -17.41 -9.18
N VAL A 196 -2.95 -16.98 -10.43
CA VAL A 196 -2.99 -17.85 -11.61
C VAL A 196 -1.57 -18.26 -12.06
N ARG A 197 -0.58 -17.39 -11.84
CA ARG A 197 0.83 -17.66 -12.15
C ARG A 197 1.41 -18.91 -11.49
N LYS A 198 0.80 -19.40 -10.40
CA LYS A 198 1.24 -20.63 -9.71
C LYS A 198 0.82 -21.91 -10.44
N TYR A 199 -0.22 -21.87 -11.27
CA TYR A 199 -0.84 -23.07 -11.86
C TYR A 199 -0.67 -23.19 -13.38
N PHE A 200 -0.44 -22.10 -14.10
CA PHE A 200 -0.18 -22.12 -15.53
C PHE A 200 1.27 -21.74 -15.84
N GLN A 201 2.06 -22.70 -16.34
CA GLN A 201 3.43 -22.48 -16.85
C GLN A 201 3.45 -21.89 -18.27
N SER A 202 2.31 -21.85 -18.96
CA SER A 202 2.19 -21.22 -20.27
C SER A 202 2.13 -19.71 -20.12
N GLY A 203 3.05 -18.99 -20.77
CA GLY A 203 3.20 -17.54 -20.73
C GLY A 203 2.01 -16.70 -21.22
N ASP A 204 0.86 -17.31 -21.51
CA ASP A 204 -0.39 -16.61 -21.78
C ASP A 204 -0.99 -16.13 -20.45
N CYS A 205 -0.71 -14.89 -20.10
CA CYS A 205 -1.36 -14.23 -18.99
C CYS A 205 -2.86 -14.07 -19.30
N THR A 206 -3.71 -14.77 -18.57
CA THR A 206 -5.19 -14.63 -18.56
C THR A 206 -5.66 -13.17 -18.41
N CYS A 207 -4.79 -12.31 -17.91
CA CYS A 207 -5.03 -10.88 -17.76
C CYS A 207 -5.03 -10.10 -19.09
N THR A 208 -4.37 -10.60 -20.14
CA THR A 208 -4.36 -9.98 -21.47
C THR A 208 -5.75 -9.96 -22.09
N GLU A 209 -6.56 -11.00 -21.86
CA GLU A 209 -7.94 -11.04 -22.34
C GLU A 209 -8.82 -10.00 -21.62
N CYS A 210 -8.68 -9.90 -20.29
CA CYS A 210 -9.33 -8.82 -19.53
C CYS A 210 -8.90 -7.43 -20.01
N VAL A 211 -7.61 -7.23 -20.37
CA VAL A 211 -7.14 -5.96 -20.95
C VAL A 211 -7.85 -5.69 -22.28
N LYS A 212 -7.92 -6.66 -23.19
CA LYS A 212 -8.63 -6.49 -24.48
C LYS A 212 -10.10 -6.14 -24.30
N LEU A 213 -10.81 -6.89 -23.45
CA LEU A 213 -12.24 -6.64 -23.16
C LEU A 213 -12.46 -5.24 -22.58
N LEU A 214 -11.65 -4.84 -21.60
CA LEU A 214 -11.74 -3.52 -20.98
C LEU A 214 -11.41 -2.40 -21.97
N LEU A 215 -10.40 -2.56 -22.82
CA LEU A 215 -10.03 -1.54 -23.82
C LEU A 215 -11.07 -1.42 -24.93
N GLY A 216 -11.70 -2.52 -25.33
CA GLY A 216 -12.75 -2.53 -26.34
C GLY A 216 -14.04 -1.84 -25.88
N LYS A 217 -14.38 -1.94 -24.60
CA LYS A 217 -15.64 -1.40 -24.05
C LYS A 217 -15.46 -0.10 -23.26
N LEU A 218 -14.30 0.11 -22.63
CA LEU A 218 -13.99 1.24 -21.76
C LEU A 218 -12.61 1.86 -22.11
N PRO A 219 -12.42 2.38 -23.33
CA PRO A 219 -11.11 2.87 -23.81
C PRO A 219 -10.56 4.04 -22.97
N ASN A 220 -11.42 4.84 -22.33
CA ASN A 220 -10.99 5.98 -21.51
C ASN A 220 -10.22 5.58 -20.24
N LEU A 221 -10.28 4.31 -19.82
CA LEU A 221 -9.59 3.82 -18.61
C LEU A 221 -8.07 3.87 -18.71
N THR A 222 -7.51 3.98 -19.91
CA THR A 222 -6.06 4.03 -20.14
C THR A 222 -5.41 5.26 -19.48
N LYS A 223 -6.17 6.35 -19.32
CA LYS A 223 -5.71 7.63 -18.75
C LYS A 223 -6.02 7.78 -17.26
N GLU A 224 -6.87 6.92 -16.71
CA GLU A 224 -7.18 6.91 -15.29
C GLU A 224 -5.91 6.64 -14.48
N ALA A 225 -5.77 7.38 -13.39
CA ALA A 225 -4.60 7.30 -12.53
C ALA A 225 -5.01 6.79 -11.14
N ASP A 226 -4.19 5.90 -10.57
CA ASP A 226 -4.36 5.45 -9.20
C ASP A 226 -3.96 6.52 -8.17
N ARG A 227 -3.95 6.14 -6.88
CA ARG A 227 -3.59 7.07 -5.80
C ARG A 227 -2.18 7.66 -5.92
N ASP A 228 -1.25 6.93 -6.54
CA ASP A 228 0.13 7.35 -6.76
C ASP A 228 0.30 8.09 -8.09
N GLY A 229 -0.81 8.35 -8.79
CA GLY A 229 -0.86 8.99 -10.09
C GLY A 229 -0.38 8.06 -11.21
N GLN A 230 -0.28 6.75 -10.98
CA GLN A 230 0.17 5.79 -11.98
C GLN A 230 -1.01 5.35 -12.84
N THR A 231 -0.81 5.27 -14.15
CA THR A 231 -1.78 4.65 -15.08
C THR A 231 -1.49 3.15 -15.23
N ALA A 232 -2.40 2.41 -15.86
CA ALA A 232 -2.18 0.99 -16.18
C ALA A 232 -0.87 0.73 -16.95
N LEU A 233 -0.45 1.66 -17.83
CA LEU A 233 0.82 1.57 -18.56
C LEU A 233 2.04 1.65 -17.62
N HIS A 234 2.00 2.51 -16.60
CA HIS A 234 3.07 2.61 -15.59
C HIS A 234 3.20 1.31 -14.79
N ILE A 235 2.07 0.70 -14.44
CA ILE A 235 2.04 -0.56 -13.70
C ILE A 235 2.59 -1.71 -14.55
N ALA A 236 2.14 -1.85 -15.80
CA ALA A 236 2.67 -2.84 -16.73
C ALA A 236 4.18 -2.65 -16.97
N ALA A 237 4.64 -1.40 -17.07
CA ALA A 237 6.04 -1.07 -17.26
C ALA A 237 6.89 -1.40 -16.02
N LYS A 238 6.35 -1.21 -14.81
CA LYS A 238 7.01 -1.60 -13.56
C LYS A 238 7.20 -3.11 -13.46
N LEU A 239 6.21 -3.88 -13.92
CA LEU A 239 6.19 -5.35 -13.80
C LEU A 239 6.83 -6.08 -14.99
N GLY A 240 7.19 -5.37 -16.06
CA GLY A 240 7.79 -5.97 -17.25
C GLY A 240 6.80 -6.67 -18.18
N HIS A 241 5.52 -6.32 -18.13
CA HIS A 241 4.46 -6.99 -18.89
C HIS A 241 4.39 -6.48 -20.35
N GLN A 242 5.29 -6.96 -21.20
CA GLN A 242 5.42 -6.51 -22.60
C GLN A 242 4.11 -6.60 -23.40
N GLU A 243 3.38 -7.72 -23.33
CA GLU A 243 2.15 -7.89 -24.11
C GLU A 243 1.05 -6.90 -23.69
N VAL A 244 0.96 -6.59 -22.39
CA VAL A 244 0.04 -5.57 -21.88
C VAL A 244 0.43 -4.17 -22.38
N ILE A 245 1.73 -3.85 -22.40
CA ILE A 245 2.25 -2.58 -22.96
C ILE A 245 1.83 -2.44 -24.42
N LYS A 246 2.03 -3.49 -25.22
CA LYS A 246 1.65 -3.53 -26.63
C LYS A 246 0.15 -3.27 -26.82
N LEU A 247 -0.71 -3.93 -26.04
CA LEU A 247 -2.17 -3.70 -26.09
C LEU A 247 -2.55 -2.27 -25.70
N LEU A 248 -2.01 -1.75 -24.61
CA LEU A 248 -2.31 -0.41 -24.11
C LEU A 248 -1.89 0.67 -25.11
N LEU A 249 -0.69 0.56 -25.71
CA LEU A 249 -0.19 1.51 -26.69
C LEU A 249 -0.82 1.36 -28.07
N SER A 250 -1.31 0.17 -28.41
CA SER A 250 -2.12 -0.04 -29.61
C SER A 250 -3.49 0.62 -29.48
N ALA A 251 -4.05 0.67 -28.27
CA ALA A 251 -5.33 1.32 -28.00
C ALA A 251 -5.19 2.85 -27.88
N ASP A 252 -4.19 3.34 -27.15
CA ASP A 252 -3.97 4.78 -26.97
C ASP A 252 -2.49 5.11 -26.76
N LYS A 253 -1.84 5.63 -27.80
CA LYS A 253 -0.43 6.07 -27.75
C LYS A 253 -0.20 7.26 -26.82
N SER A 254 -1.20 8.11 -26.60
CA SER A 254 -1.05 9.32 -25.77
C SER A 254 -0.70 9.01 -24.31
N VAL A 255 -0.98 7.77 -23.86
CA VAL A 255 -0.68 7.34 -22.49
C VAL A 255 0.80 7.12 -22.20
N ALA A 256 1.63 6.99 -23.24
CA ALA A 256 3.09 6.92 -23.09
C ALA A 256 3.68 8.21 -22.49
N TYR A 257 3.03 9.35 -22.75
CA TYR A 257 3.49 10.69 -22.33
C TYR A 257 2.85 11.16 -21.01
N ILE A 258 1.97 10.35 -20.41
CA ILE A 258 1.42 10.65 -19.09
C ILE A 258 2.55 10.49 -18.08
N ARG A 259 2.76 11.51 -17.24
CA ARG A 259 3.67 11.42 -16.12
C ARG A 259 2.90 11.06 -14.86
N SER A 260 3.41 10.11 -14.09
CA SER A 260 2.93 9.85 -12.75
C SER A 260 3.01 11.12 -11.91
N CYS A 261 2.06 11.33 -11.01
CA CYS A 261 2.09 12.47 -10.10
C CYS A 261 1.78 11.99 -8.68
N GLN A 262 2.81 11.96 -7.83
CA GLN A 262 2.62 11.68 -6.42
C GLN A 262 2.15 12.96 -5.72
N VAL A 263 0.83 13.16 -5.65
CA VAL A 263 0.21 14.41 -5.16
C VAL A 263 0.35 14.59 -3.63
N TYR A 264 0.67 13.53 -2.88
CA TYR A 264 0.59 13.53 -1.41
C TYR A 264 1.94 13.61 -0.66
N SER A 265 3.07 13.79 -1.34
CA SER A 265 4.36 13.94 -0.64
C SER A 265 4.58 15.39 -0.19
N MET A 266 4.41 15.64 1.11
CA MET A 266 4.78 16.91 1.78
C MET A 266 6.29 17.21 1.69
N THR A 267 7.10 16.25 1.24
CA THR A 267 8.55 16.39 1.05
C THR A 267 8.91 16.51 -0.43
N LYS A 268 8.89 17.76 -0.93
CA LYS A 268 9.63 18.40 -2.05
C LYS A 268 10.12 17.66 -3.33
N SER A 269 10.04 16.35 -3.52
CA SER A 269 10.26 15.75 -4.86
C SER A 269 8.96 15.18 -5.40
N LYS A 270 8.36 15.92 -6.33
CA LYS A 270 7.32 15.39 -7.21
C LYS A 270 8.01 14.42 -8.16
N THR A 271 8.07 13.13 -7.82
CA THR A 271 8.65 12.13 -8.74
C THR A 271 7.69 11.92 -9.91
N SER A 272 7.87 12.75 -10.94
CA SER A 272 7.05 12.70 -12.15
C SER A 272 7.72 11.80 -13.16
N LYS A 273 7.21 10.60 -13.41
CA LYS A 273 7.86 9.59 -14.27
C LYS A 273 6.88 9.11 -15.33
N THR A 274 7.34 8.93 -16.56
CA THR A 274 6.55 8.24 -17.59
C THR A 274 6.72 6.73 -17.46
N ALA A 275 5.90 5.94 -18.17
CA ALA A 275 6.06 4.50 -18.24
C ALA A 275 7.46 4.07 -18.74
N LEU A 276 8.06 4.83 -19.68
CA LEU A 276 9.42 4.57 -20.15
C LEU A 276 10.45 4.70 -19.01
N HIS A 277 10.39 5.78 -18.23
CA HIS A 277 11.27 5.95 -17.06
C HIS A 277 11.10 4.83 -16.03
N VAL A 278 9.88 4.36 -15.84
CA VAL A 278 9.59 3.23 -14.96
C VAL A 278 10.22 1.95 -15.49
N ALA A 279 10.01 1.62 -16.77
CA ALA A 279 10.61 0.43 -17.40
C ALA A 279 12.15 0.43 -17.30
N VAL A 280 12.78 1.58 -17.58
CA VAL A 280 14.23 1.77 -17.40
C VAL A 280 14.62 1.62 -15.94
N LYS A 281 13.91 2.24 -14.99
CA LYS A 281 14.23 2.10 -13.56
C LYS A 281 14.29 0.63 -13.10
N TYR A 282 13.42 -0.23 -13.64
CA TYR A 282 13.33 -1.65 -13.27
C TYR A 282 14.09 -2.61 -14.22
N GLY A 283 14.68 -2.12 -15.31
CA GLY A 283 15.56 -2.92 -16.18
C GLY A 283 14.83 -3.79 -17.19
N HIS A 284 13.57 -3.46 -17.50
CA HIS A 284 12.74 -4.23 -18.41
C HIS A 284 13.05 -3.86 -19.88
N LEU A 285 14.16 -4.37 -20.41
CA LEU A 285 14.64 -4.06 -21.78
C LEU A 285 13.57 -4.31 -22.85
N ASN A 286 12.85 -5.43 -22.78
CA ASN A 286 11.81 -5.75 -23.77
C ASN A 286 10.65 -4.75 -23.74
N VAL A 287 10.28 -4.26 -22.55
CA VAL A 287 9.27 -3.20 -22.42
C VAL A 287 9.80 -1.88 -22.98
N VAL A 288 11.05 -1.53 -22.72
CA VAL A 288 11.66 -0.31 -23.28
C VAL A 288 11.64 -0.34 -24.81
N LYS A 289 12.02 -1.47 -25.42
CA LYS A 289 11.94 -1.67 -26.87
C LYS A 289 10.51 -1.51 -27.39
N GLU A 290 9.54 -2.10 -26.70
CA GLU A 290 8.12 -2.03 -27.09
C GLU A 290 7.55 -0.60 -26.96
N ILE A 291 7.89 0.14 -25.91
CA ILE A 291 7.44 1.53 -25.77
C ILE A 291 8.02 2.40 -26.89
N LEU A 292 9.32 2.26 -27.17
CA LEU A 292 10.01 3.03 -28.19
C LEU A 292 9.59 2.65 -29.63
N SER A 293 9.16 1.41 -29.88
CA SER A 293 8.63 1.02 -31.20
C SER A 293 7.29 1.70 -31.50
N HIS A 294 6.44 1.88 -30.49
CA HIS A 294 5.14 2.52 -30.63
C HIS A 294 5.19 4.05 -30.57
N CYS A 295 6.07 4.60 -29.71
CA CYS A 295 6.23 6.02 -29.41
C CYS A 295 7.73 6.39 -29.42
N PRO A 296 8.36 6.54 -30.60
CA PRO A 296 9.80 6.72 -30.74
C PRO A 296 10.31 8.09 -30.32
N ASP A 297 9.47 9.03 -29.92
CA ASP A 297 9.79 10.39 -29.44
C ASP A 297 9.73 10.48 -27.89
N CYS A 298 9.21 9.45 -27.20
CA CYS A 298 9.06 9.50 -25.75
C CYS A 298 10.39 9.47 -24.97
N TRP A 299 11.52 9.19 -25.63
CA TRP A 299 12.86 9.28 -25.03
C TRP A 299 13.28 10.72 -24.69
N GLU A 300 12.70 11.73 -25.34
CA GLU A 300 12.97 13.16 -25.07
C GLU A 300 12.44 13.61 -23.70
N MET A 301 11.55 12.82 -23.10
CA MET A 301 10.91 13.20 -21.86
C MET A 301 11.87 13.05 -20.67
N CYS A 302 11.96 14.09 -19.84
CA CYS A 302 12.60 14.01 -18.54
C CYS A 302 11.60 13.72 -17.41
N ASN A 303 12.10 13.10 -16.34
CA ASN A 303 11.37 12.89 -15.09
C ASN A 303 11.34 14.16 -14.21
N GLY A 304 10.72 14.07 -13.03
CA GLY A 304 10.62 15.18 -12.07
C GLY A 304 11.96 15.70 -11.52
N ASP A 305 13.03 14.91 -11.63
CA ASP A 305 14.40 15.29 -11.26
C ASP A 305 15.21 15.78 -12.48
N ASN A 306 14.53 16.12 -13.58
CA ASN A 306 15.10 16.47 -14.88
C ASN A 306 16.05 15.39 -15.46
N GLN A 307 15.86 14.14 -15.08
CA GLN A 307 16.67 13.03 -15.58
C GLN A 307 16.01 12.42 -16.81
N ASN A 308 16.78 12.28 -17.89
CA ASN A 308 16.45 11.43 -19.03
C ASN A 308 16.71 9.94 -18.73
N ILE A 309 16.43 9.06 -19.69
CA ILE A 309 16.59 7.61 -19.53
C ILE A 309 18.04 7.13 -19.36
N LEU A 310 19.04 7.86 -19.88
CA LEU A 310 20.46 7.52 -19.69
C LEU A 310 20.87 7.70 -18.23
N HIS A 311 20.45 8.79 -17.58
CA HIS A 311 20.68 9.00 -16.16
C HIS A 311 20.15 7.83 -15.33
N LEU A 312 18.94 7.37 -15.64
CA LEU A 312 18.31 6.25 -14.93
C LEU A 312 19.02 4.93 -15.18
N ALA A 313 19.38 4.62 -16.42
CA ALA A 313 20.09 3.39 -16.77
C ALA A 313 21.46 3.30 -16.05
N VAL A 314 22.19 4.41 -15.99
CA VAL A 314 23.47 4.51 -15.28
C VAL A 314 23.28 4.42 -13.76
N ALA A 315 22.35 5.20 -13.20
CA ALA A 315 22.08 5.19 -11.75
C ALA A 315 21.55 3.84 -11.24
N LYS A 316 20.97 3.02 -12.12
CA LYS A 316 20.53 1.64 -11.82
C LYS A 316 21.53 0.58 -12.26
N GLU A 317 22.66 0.99 -12.82
CA GLU A 317 23.77 0.11 -13.22
C GLU A 317 23.33 -1.00 -14.20
N GLN A 318 22.42 -0.68 -15.12
CA GLN A 318 21.82 -1.63 -16.05
C GLN A 318 22.57 -1.66 -17.39
N LYS A 319 23.68 -2.40 -17.44
CA LYS A 319 24.57 -2.46 -18.61
C LYS A 319 23.84 -2.75 -19.94
N GLN A 320 23.10 -3.85 -20.03
CA GLN A 320 22.44 -4.25 -21.29
C GLN A 320 21.45 -3.20 -21.81
N LEU A 321 20.75 -2.53 -20.90
CA LEU A 321 19.78 -1.50 -21.26
C LEU A 321 20.49 -0.19 -21.65
N LEU A 322 21.57 0.15 -20.96
CA LEU A 322 22.42 1.28 -21.30
C LEU A 322 23.05 1.11 -22.70
N ASP A 323 23.61 -0.07 -22.99
CA ASP A 323 24.19 -0.38 -24.30
C ASP A 323 23.13 -0.25 -25.40
N PHE A 324 21.95 -0.83 -25.20
CA PHE A 324 20.82 -0.67 -26.12
C PHE A 324 20.45 0.80 -26.36
N ILE A 325 20.38 1.63 -25.31
CA ILE A 325 20.05 3.05 -25.48
C ILE A 325 21.17 3.74 -26.28
N LEU A 326 22.44 3.50 -25.96
CA LEU A 326 23.59 4.13 -26.61
C LEU A 326 23.77 3.72 -28.08
N ASP A 327 23.28 2.54 -28.47
CA ASP A 327 23.28 2.10 -29.87
C ASP A 327 22.31 2.92 -30.76
N ASN A 328 21.42 3.73 -30.16
CA ASN A 328 20.52 4.58 -30.91
C ASN A 328 21.15 5.93 -31.23
N VAL A 329 20.94 6.42 -32.46
CA VAL A 329 21.48 7.72 -32.93
C VAL A 329 21.03 8.88 -32.04
N TRP A 330 19.79 8.89 -31.58
CA TRP A 330 19.24 9.95 -30.72
C TRP A 330 19.86 10.00 -29.31
N ALA A 331 20.64 8.99 -28.89
CA ALA A 331 21.32 9.04 -27.60
C ALA A 331 22.36 10.16 -27.50
N SER A 332 22.89 10.65 -28.63
CA SER A 332 23.80 11.80 -28.66
C SER A 332 23.18 13.09 -28.13
N GLU A 333 21.86 13.26 -28.30
CA GLU A 333 21.13 14.43 -27.80
C GLU A 333 20.99 14.39 -26.27
N LEU A 334 20.90 13.19 -25.68
CA LEU A 334 20.67 12.99 -24.25
C LEU A 334 21.96 12.94 -23.41
N ILE A 335 23.09 12.57 -24.01
CA ILE A 335 24.31 12.16 -23.28
C ILE A 335 24.96 13.29 -22.46
N ASN A 336 24.67 14.55 -22.81
CA ASN A 336 25.23 15.73 -22.16
C ASN A 336 24.19 16.57 -21.42
N GLU A 337 22.92 16.16 -21.42
CA GLU A 337 21.90 16.85 -20.65
C GLU A 337 22.18 16.71 -19.15
N GLY A 338 21.93 17.79 -18.41
CA GLY A 338 22.09 17.81 -16.96
C GLY A 338 20.77 17.56 -16.23
N ASP A 339 20.81 16.75 -15.19
CA ASP A 339 19.72 16.62 -14.22
C ASP A 339 19.50 17.92 -13.40
N LEU A 340 18.63 17.90 -12.38
CA LEU A 340 18.42 19.06 -11.49
C LEU A 340 19.70 19.58 -10.80
N GLY A 341 20.73 18.74 -10.66
CA GLY A 341 22.05 19.12 -10.14
C GLY A 341 23.06 19.52 -11.22
N GLY A 342 22.65 19.52 -12.49
CA GLY A 342 23.52 19.68 -13.65
C GLY A 342 24.42 18.47 -13.88
N ASN A 343 24.16 17.33 -13.23
CA ASN A 343 24.94 16.12 -13.47
C ASN A 343 24.51 15.53 -14.81
N THR A 344 25.48 15.28 -15.69
CA THR A 344 25.27 14.47 -16.88
C THR A 344 25.24 12.97 -16.52
N PRO A 345 24.79 12.07 -17.41
CA PRO A 345 24.91 10.63 -17.19
C PRO A 345 26.34 10.19 -16.84
N LEU A 346 27.37 10.87 -17.38
CA LEU A 346 28.77 10.57 -17.09
C LEU A 346 29.18 10.95 -15.65
N HIS A 347 28.59 12.01 -15.07
CA HIS A 347 28.77 12.31 -13.64
C HIS A 347 28.17 11.22 -12.75
N LEU A 348 27.04 10.64 -13.15
CA LEU A 348 26.44 9.53 -12.41
C LEU A 348 27.28 8.26 -12.57
N TYR A 349 27.86 8.02 -13.75
CA TYR A 349 28.78 6.89 -13.99
C TYR A 349 29.97 6.93 -13.03
N ALA A 350 30.54 8.11 -12.81
CA ALA A 350 31.62 8.35 -11.85
C ALA A 350 31.29 7.96 -10.39
N ALA A 351 30.01 7.79 -10.05
CA ALA A 351 29.55 7.38 -8.73
C ALA A 351 29.04 5.91 -8.68
N THR A 352 29.14 5.16 -9.78
CA THR A 352 28.67 3.76 -9.84
C THR A 352 29.61 2.80 -9.13
N LYS A 353 29.06 1.65 -8.74
CA LYS A 353 29.79 0.60 -7.99
C LYS A 353 30.00 -0.67 -8.78
N LYS A 354 29.09 -1.05 -9.67
CA LYS A 354 29.14 -2.33 -10.40
C LYS A 354 29.04 -2.20 -11.92
N LEU A 355 28.80 -1.00 -12.45
CA LEU A 355 28.61 -0.80 -13.89
C LEU A 355 29.96 -0.79 -14.60
N ASP A 356 30.40 -1.92 -15.17
CA ASP A 356 31.68 -2.05 -15.88
C ASP A 356 31.54 -2.10 -17.42
N GLY A 357 32.49 -1.48 -18.12
CA GLY A 357 32.63 -1.59 -19.57
C GLY A 357 31.40 -1.08 -20.33
N CYS A 358 30.85 0.06 -19.92
CA CYS A 358 29.77 0.71 -20.66
C CYS A 358 30.33 1.64 -21.73
N ASN A 359 29.63 1.71 -22.86
CA ASN A 359 30.04 2.54 -24.01
C ASN A 359 29.88 4.05 -23.77
N LEU A 360 29.42 4.47 -22.58
CA LEU A 360 29.12 5.87 -22.27
C LEU A 360 30.37 6.76 -22.30
N ILE A 361 31.50 6.29 -21.73
CA ILE A 361 32.75 7.08 -21.70
C ILE A 361 33.36 7.17 -23.10
N SER A 362 33.34 6.05 -23.84
CA SER A 362 33.93 5.96 -25.18
C SER A 362 33.05 6.63 -26.25
N HIS A 363 31.80 6.98 -25.94
CA HIS A 363 30.89 7.60 -26.89
C HIS A 363 31.46 8.93 -27.40
N ILE A 364 31.46 9.13 -28.72
CA ILE A 364 32.11 10.27 -29.38
C ILE A 364 31.53 11.62 -28.91
N HIS A 365 30.22 11.69 -28.70
CA HIS A 365 29.52 12.91 -28.30
C HIS A 365 29.52 13.17 -26.78
N ALA A 366 30.01 12.24 -25.94
CA ALA A 366 30.04 12.48 -24.50
C ALA A 366 31.04 13.59 -24.15
N ASP A 367 30.64 14.62 -23.41
CA ASP A 367 31.56 15.61 -22.87
C ASP A 367 32.17 15.10 -21.54
N LYS A 368 33.43 14.69 -21.62
CA LYS A 368 34.19 14.14 -20.49
C LYS A 368 34.56 15.21 -19.45
N ASN A 369 34.44 16.49 -19.82
CA ASN A 369 34.84 17.64 -19.00
C ASN A 369 33.64 18.56 -18.68
N ALA A 370 32.42 18.07 -18.86
CA ALA A 370 31.20 18.79 -18.49
C ALA A 370 31.22 19.14 -17.00
N PHE A 371 30.73 20.33 -16.64
CA PHE A 371 30.63 20.78 -15.26
C PHE A 371 29.19 20.69 -14.76
N ASN A 372 28.99 20.03 -13.62
CA ASN A 372 27.72 20.13 -12.90
C ASN A 372 27.58 21.46 -12.12
N PHE A 373 26.44 21.69 -11.46
CA PHE A 373 26.22 22.92 -10.67
C PHE A 373 27.11 23.03 -9.42
N ALA A 374 27.76 21.94 -9.00
CA ALA A 374 28.79 21.95 -7.98
C ALA A 374 30.19 22.32 -8.53
N ASN A 375 30.31 22.58 -9.85
CA ASN A 375 31.55 22.78 -10.59
C ASN A 375 32.51 21.58 -10.52
N PHE A 376 31.97 20.37 -10.42
CA PHE A 376 32.75 19.15 -10.58
C PHE A 376 32.62 18.65 -12.00
N THR A 377 33.74 18.20 -12.55
CA THR A 377 33.76 17.30 -13.71
C THR A 377 33.43 15.86 -13.24
N PRO A 378 33.11 14.93 -14.15
CA PRO A 378 32.99 13.52 -13.80
C PRO A 378 34.24 12.98 -13.08
N LEU A 379 35.44 13.41 -13.48
CA LEU A 379 36.69 13.02 -12.82
C LEU A 379 36.80 13.57 -11.40
N ASP A 380 36.36 14.81 -11.16
CA ASP A 380 36.34 15.41 -9.83
C ASP A 380 35.40 14.67 -8.87
N VAL A 381 34.28 14.14 -9.37
CA VAL A 381 33.35 13.30 -8.59
C VAL A 381 34.04 12.04 -8.06
N VAL A 382 34.81 11.34 -8.91
CA VAL A 382 35.58 10.14 -8.51
C VAL A 382 36.62 10.48 -7.44
N VAL A 383 37.34 11.59 -7.63
CA VAL A 383 38.43 12.02 -6.75
C VAL A 383 37.92 12.45 -5.37
N GLN A 384 36.75 13.07 -5.30
CA GLN A 384 36.15 13.55 -4.06
C GLN A 384 35.30 12.50 -3.35
N ALA A 385 35.15 11.30 -3.92
CA ALA A 385 34.47 10.21 -3.26
C ALA A 385 35.19 9.89 -1.92
N PRO A 386 34.45 9.79 -0.80
CA PRO A 386 35.04 9.63 0.53
C PRO A 386 35.78 8.29 0.68
N ASP A 387 35.31 7.25 0.00
CA ASP A 387 35.88 5.92 0.01
C ASP A 387 36.46 5.61 -1.37
N GLN A 388 37.79 5.58 -1.50
CA GLN A 388 38.46 5.19 -2.73
C GLN A 388 38.42 3.66 -2.86
N THR A 389 37.61 3.17 -3.78
CA THR A 389 37.46 1.74 -4.08
C THR A 389 38.29 1.35 -5.30
N GLU A 390 38.63 0.07 -5.43
CA GLU A 390 39.31 -0.45 -6.63
C GLU A 390 38.56 -0.08 -7.92
N ARG A 391 37.22 -0.15 -7.89
CA ARG A 391 36.37 0.26 -9.01
C ARG A 391 36.52 1.74 -9.35
N LEU A 392 36.52 2.64 -8.35
CA LEU A 392 36.72 4.07 -8.60
C LEU A 392 38.09 4.36 -9.22
N ASN A 393 39.13 3.60 -8.87
CA ASN A 393 40.44 3.70 -9.54
C ASN A 393 40.37 3.26 -11.01
N VAL A 394 39.61 2.22 -11.32
CA VAL A 394 39.36 1.80 -12.72
C VAL A 394 38.63 2.90 -13.49
N ILE A 395 37.52 3.43 -12.94
CA ILE A 395 36.75 4.53 -13.55
C ILE A 395 37.64 5.76 -13.76
N LYS A 396 38.45 6.11 -12.78
CA LYS A 396 39.42 7.21 -12.87
C LYS A 396 40.36 7.01 -14.05
N GLY A 397 40.97 5.82 -14.16
CA GLY A 397 41.87 5.48 -15.25
C GLY A 397 41.18 5.47 -16.62
N GLU A 398 39.93 4.99 -16.69
CA GLU A 398 39.11 5.06 -17.91
C GLU A 398 38.84 6.51 -18.32
N LEU A 399 38.37 7.35 -17.39
CA LEU A 399 38.11 8.76 -17.65
C LEU A 399 39.37 9.49 -18.13
N GLU A 400 40.50 9.30 -17.47
CA GLU A 400 41.79 9.89 -17.86
C GLU A 400 42.24 9.42 -19.25
N ARG A 401 42.09 8.12 -19.57
CA ARG A 401 42.42 7.57 -20.90
C ARG A 401 41.59 8.20 -22.02
N TYR A 402 40.33 8.54 -21.76
CA TYR A 402 39.44 9.20 -22.72
C TYR A 402 39.48 10.74 -22.65
N GLY A 403 40.51 11.32 -22.01
CA GLY A 403 40.76 12.77 -22.02
C GLY A 403 39.95 13.58 -21.01
N ALA A 404 39.40 12.95 -19.97
CA ALA A 404 38.84 13.66 -18.84
C ALA A 404 39.95 14.33 -18.03
N THR A 405 39.73 15.57 -17.63
CA THR A 405 40.65 16.41 -16.86
C THR A 405 39.94 16.98 -15.66
N ARG A 406 40.69 17.26 -14.59
CA ARG A 406 40.13 17.95 -13.43
C ARG A 406 39.79 19.39 -13.77
N GLY A 407 38.64 19.85 -13.31
CA GLY A 407 38.14 21.18 -13.67
C GLY A 407 38.78 22.30 -12.84
N PHE A 408 39.62 23.14 -13.46
CA PHE A 408 40.13 24.37 -12.86
C PHE A 408 39.42 25.63 -13.42
N ARG A 409 38.20 25.93 -12.96
CA ARG A 409 37.56 27.24 -13.26
C ARG A 409 37.89 28.27 -12.18
N ARG A 410 38.59 29.36 -12.55
CA ARG A 410 38.66 30.59 -11.72
C ARG A 410 37.27 31.22 -11.66
N SER A 411 36.59 31.09 -10.52
CA SER A 411 35.18 31.45 -10.38
C SER A 411 35.01 32.96 -10.09
N GLY A 412 34.61 33.74 -11.10
CA GLY A 412 34.16 35.12 -10.93
C GLY A 412 32.77 35.18 -10.28
N THR A 413 32.74 35.53 -8.99
CA THR A 413 31.73 36.18 -8.12
C THR A 413 30.20 36.17 -8.38
N ARG A 414 29.62 35.68 -9.48
CA ARG A 414 28.15 35.85 -9.74
C ARG A 414 27.25 34.62 -9.48
N LEU A 415 27.81 33.44 -9.19
CA LEU A 415 27.03 32.18 -8.99
C LEU A 415 26.97 31.69 -7.53
N LYS A 416 27.55 32.42 -6.58
CA LYS A 416 27.65 32.00 -5.16
C LYS A 416 26.28 31.73 -4.51
N GLY A 417 25.26 32.55 -4.81
CA GLY A 417 23.92 32.41 -4.21
C GLY A 417 23.13 31.17 -4.67
N LYS A 418 23.18 30.80 -5.96
CA LYS A 418 22.51 29.58 -6.48
C LYS A 418 23.29 28.31 -6.10
N ARG A 419 24.62 28.41 -6.01
CA ARG A 419 25.53 27.35 -5.52
C ARG A 419 25.21 26.96 -4.08
N GLU A 420 24.99 27.92 -3.19
CA GLU A 420 24.69 27.64 -1.78
C GLU A 420 23.32 26.96 -1.60
N GLU A 421 22.26 27.37 -2.33
CA GLU A 421 20.94 26.74 -2.23
C GLU A 421 20.88 25.31 -2.79
N ALA A 422 21.55 25.03 -3.92
CA ALA A 422 21.54 23.70 -4.55
C ALA A 422 22.40 22.69 -3.78
N LEU A 423 23.57 23.13 -3.31
CA LEU A 423 24.48 22.33 -2.49
C LEU A 423 23.89 22.09 -1.09
N TYR A 424 23.17 23.07 -0.54
CA TYR A 424 22.36 22.89 0.67
C TYR A 424 21.26 21.84 0.46
N LYS A 425 20.48 21.89 -0.63
CA LYS A 425 19.41 20.91 -0.89
C LYS A 425 19.91 19.48 -1.16
N SER A 426 20.95 19.33 -1.97
CA SER A 426 21.52 18.00 -2.30
C SER A 426 22.20 17.36 -1.09
N ASN A 427 23.02 18.14 -0.36
CA ASN A 427 23.61 17.66 0.88
C ASN A 427 22.53 17.37 1.91
N GLN A 428 21.52 18.22 2.07
CA GLN A 428 20.41 17.96 2.98
C GLN A 428 19.68 16.66 2.62
N CYS A 429 19.41 16.36 1.34
CA CYS A 429 18.72 15.11 0.96
C CYS A 429 19.57 13.85 1.18
N ASN A 430 20.86 13.89 0.79
CA ASN A 430 21.79 12.77 0.99
C ASN A 430 22.14 12.55 2.46
N GLN A 431 22.22 13.63 3.23
CA GLN A 431 22.49 13.59 4.66
C GLN A 431 21.24 13.10 5.40
N LEU A 432 20.02 13.54 5.03
CA LEU A 432 18.78 12.99 5.57
C LEU A 432 18.61 11.48 5.28
N ALA A 433 18.99 11.01 4.10
CA ALA A 433 18.94 9.57 3.76
C ALA A 433 19.98 8.75 4.54
N LYS A 434 21.22 9.23 4.65
CA LYS A 434 22.27 8.60 5.47
C LYS A 434 21.94 8.65 6.95
N ASP A 435 21.40 9.76 7.45
CA ASP A 435 20.98 9.96 8.83
C ASP A 435 19.77 9.09 9.16
N SER A 436 18.81 8.93 8.23
CA SER A 436 17.69 8.00 8.42
C SER A 436 18.20 6.56 8.54
N LYS A 437 19.14 6.13 7.71
CA LYS A 437 19.69 4.77 7.78
C LYS A 437 20.49 4.55 9.07
N ARG A 438 21.33 5.51 9.46
CA ARG A 438 22.06 5.48 10.75
C ARG A 438 21.12 5.43 11.95
N LYS A 439 20.01 6.18 11.92
CA LYS A 439 18.98 6.15 12.96
C LYS A 439 18.33 4.77 13.06
N ASP A 440 17.96 4.17 11.92
CA ASP A 440 17.36 2.82 11.88
C ASP A 440 18.31 1.76 12.47
N ASP A 441 19.60 1.80 12.12
CA ASP A 441 20.64 0.90 12.67
C ASP A 441 20.83 1.11 14.19
N THR A 442 20.80 2.36 14.65
CA THR A 442 20.91 2.69 16.08
C THR A 442 19.72 2.14 16.87
N TYR A 443 18.51 2.26 16.33
CA TYR A 443 17.29 1.75 16.96
C TYR A 443 17.29 0.22 17.08
N LEU A 444 17.84 -0.49 16.10
CA LEU A 444 17.99 -1.94 16.16
C LEU A 444 18.92 -2.35 17.32
N ILE A 445 20.06 -1.67 17.45
CA ILE A 445 21.01 -1.90 18.54
C ILE A 445 20.33 -1.64 19.90
N VAL A 446 19.59 -0.54 20.03
CA VAL A 446 18.86 -0.22 21.27
C VAL A 446 17.81 -1.27 21.59
N ALA A 447 17.02 -1.73 20.60
CA ALA A 447 16.02 -2.77 20.81
C ALA A 447 16.66 -4.10 21.24
N ALA A 448 17.76 -4.50 20.60
CA ALA A 448 18.52 -5.70 20.99
C ALA A 448 19.05 -5.61 22.43
N LEU A 449 19.60 -4.46 22.83
CA LEU A 449 20.05 -4.21 24.20
C LEU A 449 18.90 -4.33 25.22
N ILE A 450 17.74 -3.74 24.93
CA ILE A 450 16.56 -3.85 25.80
C ILE A 450 16.14 -5.31 25.94
N VAL A 451 16.04 -6.06 24.82
CA VAL A 451 15.70 -7.50 24.84
C VAL A 451 16.68 -8.28 25.71
N THR A 452 17.99 -8.04 25.58
CA THR A 452 18.99 -8.74 26.42
C THR A 452 18.85 -8.42 27.91
N VAL A 453 18.63 -7.14 28.27
CA VAL A 453 18.54 -6.72 29.67
C VAL A 453 17.26 -7.26 30.32
N THR A 454 16.12 -7.16 29.64
CA THR A 454 14.83 -7.64 30.17
C THR A 454 14.78 -9.17 30.22
N PHE A 455 15.31 -9.84 29.20
CA PHE A 455 15.45 -11.29 29.21
C PHE A 455 16.30 -11.78 30.39
N ALA A 456 17.43 -11.11 30.68
CA ALA A 456 18.24 -11.43 31.85
C ALA A 456 17.48 -11.18 33.16
N ALA A 457 16.80 -10.03 33.27
CA ALA A 457 16.02 -9.65 34.45
C ALA A 457 14.90 -10.65 34.78
N GLY A 458 14.30 -11.30 33.78
CA GLY A 458 13.31 -12.36 33.96
C GLY A 458 13.83 -13.61 34.71
N PHE A 459 15.13 -13.91 34.61
CA PHE A 459 15.76 -15.05 35.32
C PHE A 459 16.60 -14.62 36.54
N THR A 460 16.95 -13.35 36.64
CA THR A 460 17.65 -12.78 37.80
C THR A 460 16.69 -11.91 38.61
N VAL A 461 15.61 -12.51 39.10
CA VAL A 461 14.54 -11.78 39.78
C VAL A 461 15.04 -11.11 41.08
N PRO A 462 14.63 -9.86 41.36
CA PRO A 462 15.01 -9.14 42.57
C PRO A 462 14.60 -9.91 43.83
N GLY A 463 15.56 -10.16 44.74
CA GLY A 463 15.33 -10.93 45.97
C GLY A 463 15.51 -12.45 45.83
N GLY A 464 15.81 -12.96 44.62
CA GLY A 464 16.14 -14.36 44.39
C GLY A 464 14.97 -15.32 44.49
N TYR A 465 15.30 -16.62 44.52
CA TYR A 465 14.35 -17.73 44.56
C TYR A 465 14.32 -18.39 45.93
N GLU A 466 13.16 -18.91 46.31
CA GLU A 466 12.98 -19.66 47.55
C GLU A 466 13.65 -21.04 47.44
N SER A 467 14.62 -21.30 48.32
CA SER A 467 15.47 -22.51 48.32
C SER A 467 15.02 -23.60 49.31
N SER A 468 13.94 -23.36 50.08
CA SER A 468 13.39 -24.34 51.03
C SER A 468 12.64 -25.46 50.31
N ASP A 469 12.80 -26.71 50.77
CA ASP A 469 12.07 -27.87 50.25
C ASP A 469 10.60 -27.81 50.69
N GLY A 470 9.78 -27.14 49.87
CA GLY A 470 8.34 -27.00 50.04
C GLY A 470 7.62 -26.76 48.71
N PRO A 471 6.29 -26.60 48.71
CA PRO A 471 5.49 -26.42 47.48
C PRO A 471 5.84 -25.14 46.71
N ASN A 472 6.60 -24.23 47.31
CA ASN A 472 7.01 -22.95 46.74
C ASN A 472 8.47 -22.94 46.24
N LYS A 473 9.19 -24.07 46.30
CA LYS A 473 10.59 -24.16 45.86
C LYS A 473 10.74 -23.66 44.42
N GLY A 474 11.66 -22.72 44.21
CA GLY A 474 11.91 -22.10 42.90
C GLY A 474 10.99 -20.92 42.56
N MET A 475 10.10 -20.49 43.45
CA MET A 475 9.32 -19.26 43.30
C MET A 475 10.12 -18.04 43.75
N ALA A 476 9.82 -16.86 43.20
CA ALA A 476 10.47 -15.62 43.64
C ALA A 476 10.09 -15.24 45.08
N VAL A 477 11.06 -14.90 45.91
CA VAL A 477 10.86 -14.57 47.34
C VAL A 477 9.93 -13.35 47.51
N LEU A 478 9.97 -12.40 46.58
CA LEU A 478 9.19 -11.16 46.65
C LEU A 478 7.83 -11.22 45.94
N ARG A 479 7.35 -12.41 45.54
CA ARG A 479 6.14 -12.59 44.71
C ARG A 479 4.87 -11.87 45.22
N ASN A 480 4.73 -11.71 46.53
CA ASN A 480 3.56 -11.07 47.15
C ASN A 480 3.69 -9.54 47.29
N LYS A 481 4.86 -8.95 46.98
CA LYS A 481 5.05 -7.49 47.05
C LYS A 481 4.46 -6.82 45.80
N PRO A 482 3.61 -5.79 45.95
CA PRO A 482 3.04 -5.07 44.80
C PRO A 482 4.10 -4.51 43.86
N SER A 483 5.23 -4.01 44.39
CA SER A 483 6.34 -3.49 43.59
C SER A 483 7.01 -4.57 42.73
N PHE A 484 7.05 -5.81 43.21
CA PHE A 484 7.59 -6.94 42.44
C PHE A 484 6.64 -7.33 41.28
N ILE A 485 5.33 -7.27 41.51
CA ILE A 485 4.34 -7.51 40.45
C ILE A 485 4.46 -6.46 39.34
N VAL A 486 4.61 -5.18 39.71
CA VAL A 486 4.85 -4.09 38.74
C VAL A 486 6.15 -4.30 37.96
N PHE A 487 7.21 -4.76 38.61
CA PHE A 487 8.48 -5.11 37.96
C PHE A 487 8.28 -6.16 36.87
N VAL A 488 7.66 -7.30 37.20
CA VAL A 488 7.46 -8.41 36.23
C VAL A 488 6.59 -7.97 35.06
N ILE A 489 5.51 -7.22 35.29
CA ILE A 489 4.63 -6.75 34.22
C ILE A 489 5.37 -5.76 33.31
N ALA A 490 6.09 -4.80 33.88
CA ALA A 490 6.82 -3.80 33.12
C ALA A 490 7.97 -4.43 32.31
N ASP A 491 8.68 -5.41 32.86
CA ASP A 491 9.75 -6.15 32.19
C ASP A 491 9.23 -6.95 30.99
N MET A 492 8.09 -7.63 31.16
CA MET A 492 7.40 -8.35 30.06
C MET A 492 6.92 -7.41 28.95
N ILE A 493 6.39 -6.24 29.29
CA ILE A 493 6.00 -5.22 28.31
C ILE A 493 7.23 -4.72 27.54
N ALA A 494 8.33 -4.43 28.24
CA ALA A 494 9.56 -3.99 27.61
C ALA A 494 10.11 -5.04 26.63
N LEU A 495 10.15 -6.31 27.03
CA LEU A 495 10.59 -7.41 26.18
C LEU A 495 9.68 -7.60 24.96
N ALA A 496 8.36 -7.57 25.12
CA ALA A 496 7.41 -7.79 24.04
C ALA A 496 7.50 -6.70 22.96
N TYR A 497 7.52 -5.42 23.37
CA TYR A 497 7.58 -4.30 22.44
C TYR A 497 8.95 -4.17 21.76
N ALA A 498 10.05 -4.45 22.47
CA ALA A 498 11.39 -4.48 21.86
C ALA A 498 11.53 -5.63 20.85
N SER A 499 11.02 -6.83 21.19
CA SER A 499 11.01 -7.99 20.26
C SER A 499 10.16 -7.73 19.03
N ALA A 500 8.99 -7.11 19.19
CA ALA A 500 8.12 -6.71 18.07
C ALA A 500 8.82 -5.68 17.16
N ALA A 501 9.58 -4.74 17.71
CA ALA A 501 10.36 -3.78 16.93
C ALA A 501 11.43 -4.46 16.07
N VAL A 502 12.19 -5.42 16.64
CA VAL A 502 13.19 -6.21 15.89
C VAL A 502 12.52 -7.02 14.79
N PHE A 503 11.39 -7.67 15.08
CA PHE A 503 10.65 -8.47 14.10
C PHE A 503 10.11 -7.63 12.93
N LEU A 504 9.56 -6.45 13.22
CA LEU A 504 9.09 -5.52 12.19
C LEU A 504 10.25 -5.03 11.31
N GLN A 505 11.41 -4.72 11.88
CA GLN A 505 12.57 -4.33 11.06
C GLN A 505 13.07 -5.48 10.19
N PHE A 506 13.13 -6.71 10.70
CA PHE A 506 13.60 -7.87 9.94
C PHE A 506 12.68 -8.19 8.76
N LYS A 507 11.36 -8.23 8.98
CA LYS A 507 10.34 -8.50 7.94
C LYS A 507 10.24 -7.42 6.87
N PHE A 508 10.60 -6.18 7.20
CA PHE A 508 10.48 -5.03 6.30
C PHE A 508 11.85 -4.45 5.94
N SER A 509 12.91 -5.25 6.05
CA SER A 509 14.24 -4.89 5.58
C SER A 509 14.19 -4.59 4.08
N PRO A 510 14.86 -3.52 3.60
CA PRO A 510 14.70 -2.98 2.24
C PRO A 510 15.13 -3.92 1.09
N SER A 511 15.52 -5.16 1.38
CA SER A 511 15.87 -6.17 0.37
C SER A 511 14.67 -6.93 -0.21
N GLU A 512 13.47 -6.89 0.40
CA GLU A 512 12.35 -7.76 -0.04
C GLU A 512 11.00 -7.06 -0.29
N VAL A 513 10.84 -5.75 -0.01
CA VAL A 513 9.51 -5.08 -0.12
C VAL A 513 9.61 -3.74 -0.87
N ASP A 514 9.16 -3.73 -2.13
CA ASP A 514 9.12 -2.58 -3.04
C ASP A 514 8.03 -1.52 -2.75
N CYS A 515 7.46 -1.52 -1.54
CA CYS A 515 6.35 -0.65 -1.17
C CYS A 515 6.76 0.37 -0.09
N GLU A 516 7.08 1.59 -0.52
CA GLU A 516 7.49 2.70 0.36
C GLU A 516 6.45 3.02 1.46
N ARG A 517 5.16 2.77 1.20
CA ARG A 517 4.08 2.99 2.17
C ARG A 517 4.17 2.02 3.36
N TRP A 518 4.51 0.76 3.11
CA TRP A 518 4.72 -0.23 4.17
C TRP A 518 6.03 0.02 4.92
N LEU A 519 7.07 0.49 4.22
CA LEU A 519 8.32 0.93 4.86
C LEU A 519 8.07 2.10 5.81
N TRP A 520 7.28 3.12 5.42
CA TRP A 520 7.00 4.25 6.30
C TRP A 520 6.12 3.89 7.51
N TYR A 521 5.08 3.08 7.29
CA TYR A 521 4.24 2.56 8.36
C TYR A 521 5.03 1.69 9.34
N SER A 522 5.91 0.82 8.82
CA SER A 522 6.82 -0.01 9.61
C SER A 522 7.81 0.84 10.41
N LYS A 523 8.44 1.85 9.80
CA LYS A 523 9.39 2.76 10.47
C LYS A 523 8.72 3.55 11.60
N SER A 524 7.55 4.13 11.34
CA SER A 524 6.79 4.88 12.36
C SER A 524 6.40 3.98 13.54
N ASN A 525 5.89 2.78 13.28
CA ASN A 525 5.55 1.81 14.32
C ASN A 525 6.78 1.32 15.10
N THR A 526 7.91 1.09 14.43
CA THR A 526 9.15 0.66 15.08
C THR A 526 9.65 1.70 16.07
N HIS A 527 9.64 2.98 15.69
CA HIS A 527 9.99 4.08 16.59
C HIS A 527 9.04 4.17 17.79
N TRP A 528 7.74 3.96 17.57
CA TRP A 528 6.76 3.93 18.64
C TRP A 528 7.02 2.78 19.64
N ASN A 529 7.22 1.56 19.12
CA ASN A 529 7.47 0.37 19.93
C ASN A 529 8.71 0.50 20.81
N ILE A 530 9.82 1.03 20.28
CA ILE A 530 11.06 1.21 21.06
C ILE A 530 10.87 2.22 22.19
N ARG A 531 10.11 3.30 21.97
CA ARG A 531 9.82 4.29 23.03
C ARG A 531 9.01 3.68 24.17
N VAL A 532 8.00 2.87 23.85
CA VAL A 532 7.22 2.15 24.86
C VAL A 532 8.11 1.17 25.63
N ALA A 533 8.98 0.44 24.92
CA ALA A 533 9.89 -0.52 25.54
C ALA A 533 10.88 0.15 26.51
N LEU A 534 11.45 1.29 26.14
CA LEU A 534 12.35 2.07 27.02
C LEU A 534 11.64 2.54 28.31
N MET A 535 10.41 3.04 28.19
CA MET A 535 9.64 3.51 29.35
C MET A 535 9.28 2.35 30.30
N ALA A 536 8.88 1.22 29.72
CA ALA A 536 8.60 0.01 30.49
C ALA A 536 9.87 -0.54 31.18
N MET A 537 11.02 -0.52 30.51
CA MET A 537 12.31 -0.94 31.08
C MET A 537 12.72 -0.07 32.28
N VAL A 538 12.60 1.26 32.18
CA VAL A 538 12.89 2.17 33.31
C VAL A 538 11.93 1.90 34.48
N THR A 539 10.65 1.66 34.18
CA THR A 539 9.64 1.33 35.19
C THR A 539 9.95 0.00 35.89
N ALA A 540 10.38 -1.02 35.13
CA ALA A 540 10.84 -2.29 35.68
C ALA A 540 12.04 -2.08 36.60
N PHE A 541 13.07 -1.36 36.16
CA PHE A 541 14.27 -1.11 36.96
C PHE A 541 13.95 -0.41 38.30
N VAL A 542 13.14 0.65 38.28
CA VAL A 542 12.75 1.41 39.48
C VAL A 542 11.94 0.54 40.45
N SER A 543 10.96 -0.22 39.94
CA SER A 543 10.10 -1.08 40.76
C SER A 543 10.84 -2.30 41.32
N GLY A 544 11.78 -2.86 40.57
CA GLY A 544 12.68 -3.93 41.01
C GLY A 544 13.58 -3.49 42.16
N LEU A 545 14.23 -2.32 42.04
CA LEU A 545 15.02 -1.73 43.13
C LEU A 545 14.15 -1.43 44.36
N PHE A 546 12.97 -0.84 44.16
CA PHE A 546 12.04 -0.52 45.25
C PHE A 546 11.63 -1.77 46.04
N ALA A 547 11.49 -2.92 45.38
CA ALA A 547 11.10 -4.18 46.00
C ALA A 547 12.16 -4.73 46.98
N VAL A 548 13.45 -4.48 46.70
CA VAL A 548 14.60 -5.02 47.45
C VAL A 548 15.06 -4.07 48.56
N LEU A 549 14.93 -2.75 48.36
CA LEU A 549 15.40 -1.76 49.33
C LEU A 549 14.61 -1.79 50.65
N SER A 550 15.30 -1.61 51.77
CA SER A 550 14.72 -1.53 53.12
C SER A 550 14.50 -0.09 53.58
N SER A 551 15.46 0.80 53.32
CA SER A 551 15.45 2.19 53.80
C SER A 551 14.42 3.07 53.08
N PRO A 552 13.57 3.82 53.82
CA PRO A 552 12.56 4.71 53.23
C PRO A 552 13.18 5.90 52.49
N LEU A 553 14.34 6.41 52.96
CA LEU A 553 15.06 7.50 52.29
C LEU A 553 15.59 7.07 50.92
N ILE A 554 16.15 5.87 50.80
CA ILE A 554 16.68 5.36 49.53
C ILE A 554 15.53 5.07 48.54
N LYS A 555 14.38 4.58 49.03
CA LYS A 555 13.17 4.42 48.21
C LYS A 555 12.68 5.75 47.64
N ALA A 556 12.65 6.81 48.44
CA ALA A 556 12.25 8.13 47.99
C ALA A 556 13.19 8.67 46.90
N LEU A 557 14.51 8.47 47.05
CA LEU A 557 15.50 8.85 46.05
C LEU A 557 15.34 8.07 44.73
N VAL A 558 15.09 6.76 44.80
CA VAL A 558 14.86 5.93 43.62
C VAL A 558 13.57 6.35 42.89
N CYS A 559 12.48 6.60 43.61
CA CYS A 559 11.24 7.13 43.03
C CYS A 559 11.45 8.50 42.38
N TYR A 560 12.19 9.41 43.05
CA TYR A 560 12.52 10.72 42.49
C TYR A 560 13.30 10.59 41.18
N SER A 561 14.34 9.74 41.14
CA SER A 561 15.12 9.49 39.93
C SER A 561 14.27 8.92 38.79
N GLY A 562 13.37 7.99 39.09
CA GLY A 562 12.43 7.43 38.12
C GLY A 562 11.45 8.47 37.56
N ILE A 563 10.88 9.32 38.42
CA ILE A 563 9.97 10.39 38.02
C ILE A 563 10.70 11.43 37.16
N THR A 564 11.94 11.81 37.53
CA THR A 564 12.73 12.74 36.71
C THR A 564 13.04 12.16 35.33
N SER A 565 13.40 10.88 35.24
CA SER A 565 13.62 10.20 33.97
C SER A 565 12.34 10.18 33.12
N PHE A 566 11.21 9.82 33.73
CA PHE A 566 9.89 9.82 33.10
C PHE A 566 9.50 11.19 32.54
N LEU A 567 9.69 12.26 33.32
CA LEU A 567 9.39 13.64 32.90
C LEU A 567 10.31 14.13 31.78
N VAL A 568 11.57 13.73 31.77
CA VAL A 568 12.48 14.00 30.65
C VAL A 568 11.97 13.30 29.38
N PHE A 569 11.63 12.00 29.46
CA PHE A 569 11.09 11.27 28.32
C PHE A 569 9.75 11.85 27.81
N MET A 570 8.86 12.29 28.71
CA MET A 570 7.60 12.96 28.35
C MET A 570 7.79 14.39 27.82
N GLY A 571 8.77 15.14 28.32
CA GLY A 571 9.12 16.46 27.78
C GLY A 571 9.63 16.36 26.34
N PHE A 572 10.47 15.36 26.07
CA PHE A 572 10.87 15.00 24.71
C PHE A 572 9.67 14.53 23.86
N PHE A 573 8.69 13.84 24.43
CA PHE A 573 7.47 13.44 23.72
C PHE A 573 6.65 14.64 23.23
N VAL A 574 6.45 15.66 24.07
CA VAL A 574 5.66 16.85 23.70
C VAL A 574 6.40 17.70 22.66
N ILE A 575 7.69 17.97 22.87
CA ILE A 575 8.50 18.82 21.97
C ILE A 575 8.59 18.23 20.55
N PHE A 576 8.65 16.91 20.42
CA PHE A 576 8.76 16.23 19.12
C PHE A 576 7.41 15.81 18.50
N THR A 577 6.28 16.00 19.20
CA THR A 577 4.93 15.82 18.64
C THR A 577 4.27 17.13 18.22
N THR A 578 4.79 18.28 18.67
CA THR A 578 4.42 19.60 18.17
C THR A 578 5.20 19.95 16.90
N GLU A 579 4.99 19.20 15.82
CA GLU A 579 5.18 19.73 14.46
C GLU A 579 3.82 20.36 14.08
N ASP A 580 3.80 21.67 13.82
CA ASP A 580 2.59 22.45 13.55
C ASP A 580 1.71 21.81 12.44
N TYR A 581 0.44 21.53 12.76
CA TYR A 581 -0.54 21.08 11.77
C TYR A 581 -0.99 22.24 10.88
N TYR A 582 -0.44 22.35 9.68
CA TYR A 582 -0.87 23.33 8.67
C TYR A 582 -2.01 22.78 7.80
N PHE A 583 -3.21 23.35 7.93
CA PHE A 583 -4.36 23.03 7.07
C PHE A 583 -4.54 24.09 5.97
N TRP A 584 -4.58 23.67 4.71
CA TRP A 584 -4.95 24.52 3.58
C TRP A 584 -6.39 24.21 3.16
N LEU A 585 -7.32 25.14 3.41
CA LEU A 585 -8.68 25.09 2.86
C LEU A 585 -8.70 25.79 1.51
N ARG A 586 -9.10 25.08 0.46
CA ARG A 586 -9.29 25.63 -0.88
C ARG A 586 -10.78 25.96 -1.04
N ASN A 587 -11.15 27.23 -0.88
CA ASN A 587 -12.42 27.74 -1.39
C ASN A 587 -12.13 28.73 -2.52
N ALA A 588 -12.95 28.67 -3.57
CA ALA A 588 -12.75 29.35 -4.84
C ALA A 588 -12.26 30.80 -4.67
N GLY A 589 -11.09 31.09 -5.25
CA GLY A 589 -10.61 32.46 -5.48
C GLY A 589 -9.66 33.07 -4.45
N ASN A 590 -9.53 32.58 -3.21
CA ASN A 590 -8.62 33.20 -2.22
C ASN A 590 -7.88 32.18 -1.32
N ARG A 591 -6.54 32.26 -1.31
CA ARG A 591 -5.66 31.47 -0.44
C ARG A 591 -5.67 32.05 0.99
N CYS A 592 -6.35 31.38 1.92
CA CYS A 592 -6.25 31.68 3.36
C CYS A 592 -5.37 30.63 4.06
N LYS A 593 -4.37 31.10 4.83
CA LYS A 593 -3.55 30.26 5.72
C LYS A 593 -4.20 30.29 7.11
N ILE A 594 -4.61 29.14 7.64
CA ILE A 594 -5.05 29.00 9.03
C ILE A 594 -3.91 28.39 9.83
N ILE A 595 -3.43 29.11 10.85
CA ILE A 595 -2.47 28.60 11.84
C ILE A 595 -3.27 28.23 13.08
N LEU A 596 -3.28 26.94 13.41
CA LEU A 596 -3.84 26.40 14.65
C LEU A 596 -2.68 26.10 15.59
N SER A 597 -2.40 27.00 16.52
CA SER A 597 -1.43 26.75 17.58
C SER A 597 -2.17 26.39 18.86
N LEU A 598 -1.94 25.16 19.36
CA LEU A 598 -2.38 24.73 20.69
C LEU A 598 -1.24 25.01 21.67
N TRP A 599 -1.31 26.15 22.33
CA TRP A 599 -0.39 26.50 23.40
C TRP A 599 -1.16 26.49 24.72
N CYS A 600 -0.77 25.61 25.63
CA CYS A 600 -1.29 25.54 27.01
C CYS A 600 -2.83 25.51 27.09
N GLY A 601 -3.47 24.59 26.36
CA GLY A 601 -4.92 24.38 26.42
C GLY A 601 -5.81 25.47 25.82
N ARG A 602 -5.25 26.52 25.20
CA ARG A 602 -6.02 27.53 24.44
C ARG A 602 -5.78 27.38 22.95
N LEU A 603 -6.87 27.20 22.19
CA LEU A 603 -6.87 27.19 20.74
C LEU A 603 -6.69 28.63 20.23
N ARG A 604 -5.57 28.95 19.57
CA ARG A 604 -5.42 30.21 18.82
C ARG A 604 -5.53 29.91 17.32
N ILE A 605 -6.51 30.54 16.68
CA ILE A 605 -6.72 30.51 15.23
C ILE A 605 -6.20 31.83 14.68
N ALA A 606 -5.12 31.80 13.89
CA ALA A 606 -4.66 32.96 13.14
C ALA A 606 -4.91 32.75 11.64
N ILE A 607 -5.69 33.65 11.02
CA ILE A 607 -6.00 33.64 9.59
C ILE A 607 -5.13 34.67 8.91
N VAL A 608 -4.16 34.24 8.10
CA VAL A 608 -3.33 35.12 7.28
C VAL A 608 -3.87 35.09 5.85
N ARG A 609 -4.41 36.23 5.38
CA ARG A 609 -4.85 36.46 4.00
C ARG A 609 -3.68 37.03 3.20
N PHE A 610 -3.29 36.34 2.12
CA PHE A 610 -2.37 36.89 1.13
C PHE A 610 -3.19 37.54 0.01
N ARG A 611 -3.01 38.85 -0.21
CA ARG A 611 -3.43 39.52 -1.45
C ARG A 611 -2.43 39.16 -2.54
N SER A 612 -2.91 38.64 -3.66
CA SER A 612 -2.12 38.41 -4.87
C SER A 612 -1.71 39.77 -5.47
N TRP A 613 -0.41 39.94 -5.72
CA TRP A 613 0.08 40.80 -6.80
C TRP A 613 0.25 39.94 -8.05
#